data_AF-A0A6M3HVU6-F1
#
_entry.id   AF-A0A6M3HVU6-F1
#
_cell.length_a   1.000
_cell.length_b   1.000
_cell.length_c   1.000
_cell.angle_alpha   90.00
_cell.angle_beta   90.00
_cell.angle_gamma   90.00
#
_symmetry.space_group_name_H-M   'P 1'
#
loop_
_entity.id
_entity.type
_entity.pdbx_description
1 polymer ?
#
loop_
_entity_poly.entity_id
_entity_poly.type
_entity_poly.pdbx_seq_one_letter_code
_entity_poly.pdbx_strand_id
1 'polypeptide(L)'
;MIDSDELLAIGAALVQTVRSKIKYSENIDNLYRGYKKSDFYKHRSKKLEQIYTLHLPYTPQGKQVYLKNGVGLCDELSLAILHIAQGLEEIKIGTFYLSLMSIYKKHVFLIAHNSLSLANNAAREWTKYKKSLRELKQDDELKNAVIIDPWIYKATKLSNLREHLEHAVLYDVLDYYRGNVMYIGQHLEINPSSNIIKIDKQYIDTFQECYKIQKEKLVNKRDSFAQGRRFSSVRRSLEYNIQKYQQLISLRDFFIRLKKKSSGWYTKNHSNRKGKAISSVINYLQTCIDNYYFPSQYDLECIFRGTLTVCAVVRGKNLPNQLSKDNITMTKTAKGIFSFDVVPNNKLAFEIDGLSLDWVREARKIGSDRSKYMVFLNKLEGWNPDFNVSKLYTNKENYYKLVEEAIASSQ
;
A
#
# COMPACT_ATOMS: atom_id res chain seq x y z
N MET A 1 -30.09 18.58 -15.13
CA MET A 1 -29.89 18.08 -13.75
C MET A 1 -29.21 16.73 -13.88
N ILE A 2 -28.10 16.51 -13.18
CA ILE A 2 -27.39 15.23 -13.25
C ILE A 2 -28.26 14.12 -12.62
N ASP A 3 -28.27 12.95 -13.24
CA ASP A 3 -29.06 11.82 -12.74
C ASP A 3 -28.42 11.16 -11.52
N SER A 4 -29.27 10.55 -10.67
CA SER A 4 -28.86 9.84 -9.46
C SER A 4 -27.96 8.63 -9.71
N ASP A 5 -28.11 7.91 -10.84
CA ASP A 5 -27.22 6.80 -11.18
C ASP A 5 -25.83 7.30 -11.60
N GLU A 6 -25.78 8.48 -12.25
CA GLU A 6 -24.52 9.11 -12.60
C GLU A 6 -23.77 9.59 -11.36
N LEU A 7 -24.47 10.26 -10.43
CA LEU A 7 -23.91 10.60 -9.12
C LEU A 7 -23.43 9.36 -8.36
N LEU A 8 -24.14 8.24 -8.48
CA LEU A 8 -23.76 6.99 -7.84
C LEU A 8 -22.51 6.38 -8.47
N ALA A 9 -22.38 6.42 -9.80
CA ALA A 9 -21.18 5.97 -10.50
C ALA A 9 -19.96 6.81 -10.11
N ILE A 10 -20.10 8.14 -10.09
CA ILE A 10 -19.04 9.07 -9.63
C ILE A 10 -18.67 8.77 -8.18
N GLY A 11 -19.65 8.68 -7.29
CA GLY A 11 -19.43 8.41 -5.87
C GLY A 11 -18.75 7.06 -5.61
N ALA A 12 -19.18 6.00 -6.30
CA ALA A 12 -18.57 4.69 -6.18
C ALA A 12 -17.14 4.66 -6.72
N ALA A 13 -16.86 5.39 -7.80
CA ALA A 13 -15.52 5.55 -8.34
C ALA A 13 -14.61 6.32 -7.37
N LEU A 14 -15.05 7.45 -6.82
CA LEU A 14 -14.31 8.23 -5.82
C LEU A 14 -13.94 7.40 -4.58
N VAL A 15 -14.90 6.59 -4.08
CA VAL A 15 -14.64 5.65 -2.98
C VAL A 15 -13.54 4.66 -3.35
N GLN A 16 -13.61 4.05 -4.55
CA GLN A 16 -12.59 3.10 -5.00
C GLN A 16 -11.22 3.76 -5.19
N THR A 17 -11.17 4.98 -5.73
CA THR A 17 -9.95 5.75 -5.92
C THR A 17 -9.26 6.00 -4.58
N VAL A 18 -9.96 6.58 -3.59
CA VAL A 18 -9.37 6.83 -2.27
C VAL A 18 -8.96 5.53 -1.59
N ARG A 19 -9.76 4.46 -1.73
CA ARG A 19 -9.47 3.16 -1.10
C ARG A 19 -8.35 2.38 -1.78
N SER A 20 -7.95 2.72 -3.00
CA SER A 20 -6.74 2.18 -3.61
C SER A 20 -5.47 2.70 -2.90
N LYS A 21 -5.54 3.91 -2.32
CA LYS A 21 -4.43 4.59 -1.63
C LYS A 21 -4.50 4.39 -0.11
N ILE A 22 -5.64 4.66 0.51
CA ILE A 22 -5.90 4.42 1.95
C ILE A 22 -6.74 3.16 2.11
N LYS A 23 -6.05 2.02 2.04
CA LYS A 23 -6.68 0.69 1.97
C LYS A 23 -7.46 0.27 3.20
N TYR A 24 -7.15 0.84 4.37
CA TYR A 24 -7.78 0.51 5.65
C TYR A 24 -8.02 1.80 6.43
N SER A 25 -9.14 1.85 7.14
CA SER A 25 -9.41 2.97 8.05
C SER A 25 -9.02 2.58 9.47
N GLU A 26 -8.28 3.44 10.17
CA GLU A 26 -7.71 3.07 11.47
C GLU A 26 -8.73 3.07 12.62
N ASN A 27 -9.88 3.72 12.44
CA ASN A 27 -10.96 3.79 13.44
C ASN A 27 -12.08 2.75 13.24
N ILE A 28 -11.87 1.70 12.43
CA ILE A 28 -12.74 0.53 12.40
C ILE A 28 -12.15 -0.52 13.34
N ASP A 29 -12.55 -0.50 14.60
CA ASP A 29 -11.97 -1.36 15.64
C ASP A 29 -12.01 -2.86 15.28
N ASN A 30 -13.13 -3.31 14.71
CA ASN A 30 -13.30 -4.70 14.34
C ASN A 30 -12.41 -5.14 13.20
N LEU A 31 -11.99 -4.23 12.32
CA LEU A 31 -11.07 -4.55 11.23
C LEU A 31 -9.73 -5.07 11.78
N TYR A 32 -9.22 -4.43 12.83
CA TYR A 32 -7.94 -4.78 13.47
C TYR A 32 -8.06 -5.69 14.70
N ARG A 33 -9.25 -6.21 15.02
CA ARG A 33 -9.45 -7.15 16.13
C ARG A 33 -8.53 -8.37 15.94
N GLY A 34 -7.62 -8.60 16.90
CA GLY A 34 -6.60 -9.64 16.84
C GLY A 34 -5.26 -9.22 16.20
N TYR A 35 -5.20 -8.05 15.55
CA TYR A 35 -4.03 -7.58 14.79
C TYR A 35 -3.40 -6.28 15.31
N LYS A 36 -3.97 -5.65 16.36
CA LYS A 36 -3.44 -4.41 16.98
C LYS A 36 -1.99 -4.54 17.49
N LYS A 37 -1.49 -5.75 17.73
CA LYS A 37 -0.08 -5.99 18.14
C LYS A 37 0.90 -6.19 16.97
N SER A 38 0.40 -6.30 15.73
CA SER A 38 1.23 -6.50 14.55
C SER A 38 2.10 -5.27 14.25
N ASP A 39 3.28 -5.48 13.67
CA ASP A 39 4.16 -4.39 13.27
C ASP A 39 3.54 -3.53 12.17
N PHE A 40 2.69 -4.13 11.32
CA PHE A 40 1.90 -3.41 10.32
C PHE A 40 0.97 -2.37 10.95
N TYR A 41 0.16 -2.76 11.94
CA TYR A 41 -0.74 -1.83 12.63
C TYR A 41 0.04 -0.76 13.40
N LYS A 42 1.07 -1.15 14.16
CA LYS A 42 1.91 -0.19 14.92
C LYS A 42 2.54 0.86 14.00
N HIS A 43 3.06 0.44 12.85
CA HIS A 43 3.64 1.35 11.87
C HIS A 43 2.60 2.34 11.33
N ARG A 44 1.40 1.86 10.97
CA ARG A 44 0.29 2.70 10.51
C ARG A 44 -0.18 3.69 11.58
N SER A 45 -0.35 3.24 12.82
CA SER A 45 -0.72 4.09 13.96
C SER A 45 0.32 5.20 14.18
N LYS A 46 1.60 4.83 14.24
CA LYS A 46 2.69 5.81 14.40
C LYS A 46 2.73 6.83 13.26
N LYS A 47 2.50 6.38 12.02
CA LYS A 47 2.45 7.26 10.85
C LYS A 47 1.27 8.24 10.95
N LEU A 48 0.12 7.79 11.44
CA LEU A 48 -1.04 8.65 11.69
C LEU A 48 -0.76 9.69 12.80
N GLU A 49 -0.17 9.26 13.92
CA GLU A 49 0.24 10.15 15.02
C GLU A 49 1.21 11.24 14.54
N GLN A 50 2.19 10.89 13.72
CA GLN A 50 3.12 11.84 13.12
C GLN A 50 2.41 12.87 12.25
N ILE A 51 1.40 12.47 11.47
CA ILE A 51 0.63 13.42 10.65
C ILE A 51 -0.19 14.36 11.54
N TYR A 52 -0.75 13.88 12.66
CA TYR A 52 -1.49 14.74 13.58
C TYR A 52 -0.64 15.85 14.21
N THR A 53 0.67 15.62 14.40
CA THR A 53 1.59 16.68 14.88
C THR A 53 1.83 17.81 13.87
N LEU A 54 1.40 17.66 12.61
CA LEU A 54 1.58 18.69 11.58
C LEU A 54 0.52 19.81 11.63
N HIS A 55 -0.50 19.68 12.49
CA HIS A 55 -1.58 20.68 12.65
C HIS A 55 -2.19 21.15 11.31
N LEU A 56 -2.42 20.20 10.40
CA LEU A 56 -2.91 20.48 9.06
C LEU A 56 -4.30 21.14 9.10
N PRO A 57 -4.58 22.13 8.24
CA PRO A 57 -5.89 22.75 8.19
C PRO A 57 -6.96 21.72 7.83
N TYR A 58 -8.18 21.92 8.34
CA TYR A 58 -9.35 21.08 8.04
C TYR A 58 -9.90 21.41 6.63
N THR A 59 -9.08 21.22 5.60
CA THR A 59 -9.38 21.50 4.19
C THR A 59 -9.04 20.29 3.32
N PRO A 60 -9.63 20.14 2.12
CA PRO A 60 -9.25 19.06 1.22
C PRO A 60 -7.75 19.08 0.90
N GLN A 61 -7.17 20.26 0.67
CA GLN A 61 -5.75 20.44 0.41
C GLN A 61 -4.87 20.06 1.61
N GLY A 62 -5.30 20.38 2.84
CA GLY A 62 -4.60 19.99 4.06
C GLY A 62 -4.57 18.47 4.24
N LYS A 63 -5.65 17.78 3.85
CA LYS A 63 -5.80 16.33 4.05
C LYS A 63 -5.20 15.45 2.94
N GLN A 64 -4.62 16.04 1.88
CA GLN A 64 -3.87 15.27 0.87
C GLN A 64 -2.69 14.47 1.46
N VAL A 65 -2.17 14.88 2.62
CA VAL A 65 -1.05 14.20 3.31
C VAL A 65 -1.44 12.76 3.70
N TYR A 66 -2.70 12.52 4.04
CA TYR A 66 -3.22 11.19 4.40
C TYR A 66 -3.21 10.25 3.18
N LEU A 67 -3.57 10.76 1.99
CA LEU A 67 -3.47 10.03 0.72
C LEU A 67 -2.03 9.62 0.42
N LYS A 68 -1.09 10.57 0.51
CA LYS A 68 0.35 10.32 0.25
C LYS A 68 0.93 9.28 1.21
N ASN A 69 0.43 9.22 2.44
CA ASN A 69 0.95 8.32 3.47
C ASN A 69 0.18 6.99 3.58
N GLY A 70 -0.97 6.85 2.91
CA GLY A 70 -1.78 5.63 2.85
C GLY A 70 -2.46 5.26 4.17
N VAL A 71 -2.71 6.23 5.05
CA VAL A 71 -3.33 6.06 6.39
C VAL A 71 -4.39 7.15 6.62
N GLY A 72 -5.44 6.85 7.38
CA GLY A 72 -6.47 7.84 7.72
C GLY A 72 -7.74 7.25 8.35
N LEU A 73 -8.57 8.14 8.89
CA LEU A 73 -9.87 7.83 9.49
C LEU A 73 -11.02 8.26 8.56
N CYS A 74 -12.27 8.06 9.00
CA CYS A 74 -13.47 8.38 8.22
C CYS A 74 -13.52 9.82 7.68
N ASP A 75 -13.07 10.81 8.46
CA ASP A 75 -13.05 12.22 8.09
C ASP A 75 -11.97 12.52 7.06
N GLU A 76 -10.75 11.98 7.24
CA GLU A 76 -9.67 12.18 6.28
C GLU A 76 -9.93 11.49 4.96
N LEU A 77 -10.57 10.33 4.97
CA LEU A 77 -11.03 9.67 3.77
C LEU A 77 -12.05 10.53 3.00
N SER A 78 -12.99 11.17 3.70
CA SER A 78 -14.00 12.03 3.08
C SER A 78 -13.38 13.31 2.50
N LEU A 79 -12.44 13.93 3.22
CA LEU A 79 -11.72 15.11 2.73
C LEU A 79 -10.77 14.78 1.57
N ALA A 80 -10.17 13.59 1.58
CA ALA A 80 -9.38 13.07 0.47
C ALA A 80 -10.21 12.91 -0.81
N ILE A 81 -11.48 12.48 -0.70
CA ILE A 81 -12.39 12.44 -1.85
C ILE A 81 -12.58 13.85 -2.43
N LEU A 82 -12.84 14.86 -1.60
CA LEU A 82 -12.99 16.25 -2.07
C LEU A 82 -11.72 16.75 -2.77
N HIS A 83 -10.54 16.41 -2.24
CA HIS A 83 -9.27 16.79 -2.86
C HIS A 83 -9.08 16.17 -4.24
N ILE A 84 -9.42 14.89 -4.40
CA ILE A 84 -9.34 14.22 -5.69
C ILE A 84 -10.36 14.84 -6.65
N ALA A 85 -11.60 15.03 -6.23
CA ALA A 85 -12.67 15.57 -7.07
C ALA A 85 -12.35 16.96 -7.65
N GLN A 86 -11.60 17.80 -6.91
CA GLN A 86 -11.11 19.10 -7.38
C GLN A 86 -10.22 19.02 -8.65
N GLY A 87 -9.61 17.86 -8.91
CA GLY A 87 -8.71 17.64 -10.03
C GLY A 87 -9.32 16.87 -11.20
N LEU A 88 -10.61 16.54 -11.16
CA LEU A 88 -11.25 15.66 -12.14
C LEU A 88 -12.06 16.46 -13.17
N GLU A 89 -11.61 16.43 -14.43
CA GLU A 89 -12.36 17.03 -15.54
C GLU A 89 -13.55 16.16 -15.97
N GLU A 90 -13.37 14.84 -15.93
CA GLU A 90 -14.34 13.86 -16.46
C GLU A 90 -15.71 13.89 -15.76
N ILE A 91 -15.76 14.43 -14.53
CA ILE A 91 -17.01 14.52 -13.76
C ILE A 91 -17.75 15.85 -13.97
N LYS A 92 -17.24 16.78 -14.77
CA LYS A 92 -17.87 18.08 -15.07
C LYS A 92 -18.96 18.00 -16.14
N ILE A 93 -19.81 16.98 -16.06
CA ILE A 93 -20.89 16.69 -17.02
C ILE A 93 -22.20 17.43 -16.70
N GLY A 94 -22.24 18.18 -15.60
CA GLY A 94 -23.35 18.99 -15.15
C GLY A 94 -23.04 19.66 -13.82
N THR A 95 -23.99 20.42 -13.28
CA THR A 95 -23.83 21.07 -11.96
C THR A 95 -24.28 20.13 -10.85
N PHE A 96 -23.42 19.88 -9.87
CA PHE A 96 -23.74 19.22 -8.59
C PHE A 96 -22.73 19.61 -7.52
N TYR A 97 -23.00 19.20 -6.28
CA TYR A 97 -22.18 19.52 -5.13
C TYR A 97 -21.76 18.24 -4.42
N LEU A 98 -20.51 18.22 -3.93
CA LEU A 98 -20.05 17.26 -2.93
C LEU A 98 -19.96 17.98 -1.59
N SER A 99 -20.82 17.64 -0.64
CA SER A 99 -20.89 18.29 0.67
C SER A 99 -20.46 17.37 1.80
N LEU A 100 -19.64 17.91 2.70
CA LEU A 100 -19.19 17.20 3.89
C LEU A 100 -20.28 17.18 4.96
N MET A 101 -20.61 15.97 5.39
CA MET A 101 -21.63 15.70 6.40
C MET A 101 -21.01 14.92 7.55
N SER A 102 -21.64 15.02 8.72
CA SER A 102 -21.26 14.23 9.87
C SER A 102 -22.47 13.73 10.63
N ILE A 103 -22.35 12.57 11.25
CA ILE A 103 -23.16 12.22 12.40
C ILE A 103 -22.43 12.75 13.62
N TYR A 104 -23.10 13.61 14.41
CA TYR A 104 -22.51 14.36 15.50
C TYR A 104 -21.46 13.57 16.31
N LYS A 105 -20.19 13.99 16.21
CA LYS A 105 -19.02 13.42 16.91
C LYS A 105 -18.75 11.93 16.66
N LYS A 106 -19.32 11.33 15.61
CA LYS A 106 -19.24 9.89 15.36
C LYS A 106 -18.62 9.54 14.00
N HIS A 107 -19.22 10.03 12.93
CA HIS A 107 -18.87 9.62 11.56
C HIS A 107 -18.88 10.82 10.63
N VAL A 108 -18.03 10.80 9.62
CA VAL A 108 -17.95 11.83 8.57
C VAL A 108 -18.01 11.14 7.22
N PHE A 109 -18.87 11.67 6.34
CA PHE A 109 -19.13 11.15 5.01
C PHE A 109 -19.41 12.31 4.06
N LEU A 110 -19.49 12.01 2.77
CA LEU A 110 -19.90 12.98 1.76
C LEU A 110 -21.31 12.67 1.27
N ILE A 111 -22.02 13.69 0.83
CA ILE A 111 -23.18 13.52 -0.04
C ILE A 111 -22.95 14.24 -1.36
N ALA A 112 -23.26 13.57 -2.46
CA ALA A 112 -23.39 14.21 -3.77
C ALA A 112 -24.86 14.62 -3.98
N HIS A 113 -25.13 15.87 -4.34
CA HIS A 113 -26.50 16.39 -4.44
C HIS A 113 -26.63 17.60 -5.38
N ASN A 114 -27.87 18.03 -5.62
CA ASN A 114 -28.19 19.23 -6.40
C ASN A 114 -28.81 20.38 -5.59
N SER A 115 -29.01 20.21 -4.27
CA SER A 115 -29.51 21.27 -3.38
C SER A 115 -28.56 22.49 -3.35
N LEU A 116 -29.05 23.61 -3.89
CA LEU A 116 -28.37 24.91 -3.81
C LEU A 116 -28.46 25.50 -2.39
N SER A 117 -29.56 25.26 -1.66
CA SER A 117 -29.73 25.78 -0.30
C SER A 117 -28.68 25.21 0.64
N LEU A 118 -28.36 23.92 0.48
CA LEU A 118 -27.34 23.26 1.24
C LEU A 118 -25.94 23.76 0.87
N ALA A 119 -25.64 23.89 -0.42
CA ALA A 119 -24.36 24.40 -0.88
C ALA A 119 -24.10 25.85 -0.40
N ASN A 120 -25.11 26.71 -0.45
CA ASN A 120 -25.00 28.10 -0.01
C ASN A 120 -24.94 28.28 1.51
N ASN A 121 -25.08 27.19 2.28
CA ASN A 121 -24.91 27.25 3.72
C ASN A 121 -23.41 27.42 4.05
N ALA A 122 -23.04 28.62 4.49
CA ALA A 122 -21.67 29.01 4.82
C ALA A 122 -21.27 28.73 6.28
N ALA A 123 -21.84 27.69 6.90
CA ALA A 123 -21.56 27.32 8.28
C ALA A 123 -20.06 27.12 8.53
N ARG A 124 -19.45 27.95 9.38
CA ARG A 124 -18.02 27.85 9.73
C ARG A 124 -17.71 26.72 10.71
N GLU A 125 -18.74 26.22 11.38
CA GLU A 125 -18.67 25.14 12.36
C GLU A 125 -19.76 24.09 12.09
N TRP A 126 -19.57 22.89 12.63
CA TRP A 126 -20.55 21.81 12.54
C TRP A 126 -21.90 22.23 13.12
N THR A 127 -22.86 22.49 12.24
CA THR A 127 -24.21 22.93 12.58
C THR A 127 -25.19 21.81 12.33
N LYS A 128 -26.18 21.68 13.22
CA LYS A 128 -27.23 20.68 13.06
C LYS A 128 -28.05 20.99 11.81
N TYR A 129 -28.14 20.02 10.92
CA TYR A 129 -28.93 20.12 9.69
C TYR A 129 -30.24 19.31 9.78
N LYS A 130 -30.18 18.05 10.23
CA LYS A 130 -31.35 17.17 10.44
C LYS A 130 -31.19 16.35 11.72
N LYS A 131 -32.28 15.82 12.30
CA LYS A 131 -32.17 14.98 13.52
C LYS A 131 -31.65 13.57 13.24
N SER A 132 -31.75 13.09 11.99
CA SER A 132 -31.27 11.77 11.60
C SER A 132 -31.08 11.63 10.09
N LEU A 133 -30.41 10.57 9.64
CA LEU A 133 -30.34 10.20 8.22
C LEU A 133 -31.72 9.90 7.61
N ARG A 134 -32.69 9.45 8.42
CA ARG A 134 -34.07 9.23 7.95
C ARG A 134 -34.75 10.54 7.59
N GLU A 135 -34.57 11.58 8.41
CA GLU A 135 -35.06 12.93 8.10
C GLU A 135 -34.29 13.55 6.93
N LEU A 136 -32.99 13.28 6.81
CA LEU A 136 -32.19 13.70 5.64
C LEU A 136 -32.75 13.10 4.34
N LYS A 137 -33.12 11.81 4.37
CA LYS A 137 -33.75 11.12 3.23
C LYS A 137 -35.11 11.73 2.83
N GLN A 138 -35.83 12.34 3.76
CA GLN A 138 -37.12 12.99 3.51
C GLN A 138 -36.98 14.41 2.97
N ASP A 139 -35.76 14.92 2.81
CA ASP A 139 -35.55 16.25 2.25
C ASP A 139 -35.75 16.24 0.73
N ASP A 140 -36.75 17.00 0.26
CA ASP A 140 -37.12 17.07 -1.15
C ASP A 140 -35.99 17.61 -2.04
N GLU A 141 -35.10 18.47 -1.50
CA GLU A 141 -33.95 18.98 -2.24
C GLU A 141 -32.82 17.94 -2.38
N LEU A 142 -32.89 16.84 -1.63
CA LEU A 142 -31.92 15.74 -1.62
C LEU A 142 -32.48 14.45 -2.21
N LYS A 143 -33.61 14.50 -2.93
CA LYS A 143 -34.28 13.32 -3.51
C LYS A 143 -33.38 12.45 -4.41
N ASN A 144 -32.42 13.07 -5.11
CA ASN A 144 -31.47 12.38 -5.99
C ASN A 144 -30.07 12.23 -5.37
N ALA A 145 -29.91 12.57 -4.08
CA ALA A 145 -28.62 12.58 -3.44
C ALA A 145 -28.03 11.18 -3.29
N VAL A 146 -26.70 11.10 -3.28
CA VAL A 146 -25.93 9.88 -3.07
C VAL A 146 -25.05 10.06 -1.86
N ILE A 147 -25.14 9.14 -0.90
CA ILE A 147 -24.20 9.00 0.20
C ILE A 147 -22.92 8.40 -0.37
N ILE A 148 -21.79 9.07 -0.16
CA ILE A 148 -20.46 8.63 -0.55
C ILE A 148 -19.69 8.37 0.74
N ASP A 149 -19.53 7.10 1.08
CA ASP A 149 -18.97 6.67 2.35
C ASP A 149 -17.73 5.80 2.12
N PRO A 150 -16.53 6.42 2.09
CA PRO A 150 -15.32 5.65 1.98
C PRO A 150 -15.10 4.76 3.20
N TRP A 151 -15.59 5.11 4.40
CA TRP A 151 -15.33 4.37 5.64
C TRP A 151 -15.78 2.90 5.53
N ILE A 152 -16.97 2.68 4.97
CA ILE A 152 -17.51 1.34 4.67
C ILE A 152 -17.41 0.95 3.18
N TYR A 153 -16.52 1.62 2.41
CA TYR A 153 -16.21 1.29 1.01
C TYR A 153 -17.44 1.32 0.08
N LYS A 154 -18.40 2.21 0.32
CA LYS A 154 -19.69 2.19 -0.38
C LYS A 154 -20.18 3.58 -0.77
N ALA A 155 -20.79 3.66 -1.95
CA ALA A 155 -21.69 4.75 -2.31
C ALA A 155 -23.11 4.20 -2.44
N THR A 156 -24.13 4.98 -2.10
CA THR A 156 -25.54 4.53 -2.13
C THR A 156 -26.46 5.71 -2.33
N LYS A 157 -27.50 5.57 -3.18
CA LYS A 157 -28.56 6.57 -3.26
C LYS A 157 -29.19 6.77 -1.88
N LEU A 158 -29.44 8.01 -1.49
CA LEU A 158 -30.04 8.35 -0.20
C LEU A 158 -31.46 7.74 -0.07
N SER A 159 -32.19 7.61 -1.18
CA SER A 159 -33.45 6.88 -1.26
C SER A 159 -33.32 5.41 -0.80
N ASN A 160 -32.16 4.79 -1.00
CA ASN A 160 -31.82 3.42 -0.60
C ASN A 160 -31.07 3.35 0.75
N LEU A 161 -31.32 4.31 1.66
CA LEU A 161 -30.67 4.39 2.99
C LEU A 161 -30.65 3.05 3.75
N ARG A 162 -31.70 2.23 3.62
CA ARG A 162 -31.76 0.91 4.28
C ARG A 162 -30.58 0.02 3.90
N GLU A 163 -30.27 -0.10 2.61
CA GLU A 163 -29.15 -0.90 2.10
C GLU A 163 -27.80 -0.38 2.61
N HIS A 164 -27.69 0.95 2.75
CA HIS A 164 -26.49 1.58 3.29
C HIS A 164 -26.26 1.19 4.76
N LEU A 165 -27.32 1.24 5.57
CA LEU A 165 -27.27 0.87 6.99
C LEU A 165 -27.05 -0.64 7.16
N GLU A 166 -27.65 -1.49 6.32
CA GLU A 166 -27.37 -2.93 6.29
C GLU A 166 -25.90 -3.21 5.95
N HIS A 167 -25.29 -2.42 5.06
CA HIS A 167 -23.85 -2.52 4.80
C HIS A 167 -23.00 -2.11 6.01
N ALA A 168 -23.39 -1.05 6.73
CA ALA A 168 -22.71 -0.61 7.95
C ALA A 168 -22.76 -1.68 9.07
N VAL A 169 -23.82 -2.50 9.13
CA VAL A 169 -23.89 -3.66 10.04
C VAL A 169 -22.80 -4.68 9.75
N LEU A 170 -22.47 -4.92 8.47
CA LEU A 170 -21.40 -5.87 8.10
C LEU A 170 -20.03 -5.44 8.63
N TYR A 171 -19.84 -4.14 8.86
CA TYR A 171 -18.62 -3.55 9.41
C TYR A 171 -18.68 -3.37 10.95
N ASP A 172 -19.82 -3.71 11.58
CA ASP A 172 -20.12 -3.47 12.99
C ASP A 172 -19.97 -1.99 13.40
N VAL A 173 -20.47 -1.08 12.55
CA VAL A 173 -20.39 0.37 12.76
C VAL A 173 -21.75 1.07 12.68
N LEU A 174 -22.86 0.34 12.74
CA LEU A 174 -24.21 0.91 12.62
C LEU A 174 -24.48 2.05 13.62
N ASP A 175 -23.95 1.95 14.84
CA ASP A 175 -24.16 2.96 15.89
C ASP A 175 -23.53 4.33 15.59
N TYR A 176 -22.56 4.36 14.66
CA TYR A 176 -21.94 5.57 14.16
C TYR A 176 -22.83 6.33 13.16
N TYR A 177 -23.90 5.69 12.67
CA TYR A 177 -24.92 6.29 11.78
C TYR A 177 -26.15 6.81 12.54
N ARG A 178 -26.16 6.69 13.88
CA ARG A 178 -27.26 7.11 14.76
C ARG A 178 -26.97 8.46 15.41
N GLY A 179 -27.79 9.46 15.12
CA GLY A 179 -27.73 10.78 15.77
C GLY A 179 -28.08 11.91 14.80
N ASN A 180 -27.88 13.15 15.28
CA ASN A 180 -28.06 14.35 14.47
C ASN A 180 -27.11 14.34 13.26
N VAL A 181 -27.66 14.67 12.10
CA VAL A 181 -26.87 14.98 10.91
C VAL A 181 -26.43 16.43 11.02
N MET A 182 -25.13 16.60 10.98
CA MET A 182 -24.42 17.87 11.05
C MET A 182 -23.86 18.19 9.68
N TYR A 183 -23.81 19.48 9.38
CA TYR A 183 -23.20 20.03 8.17
C TYR A 183 -22.15 21.08 8.57
N ILE A 184 -21.09 21.18 7.77
CA ILE A 184 -20.12 22.26 7.80
C ILE A 184 -20.03 22.80 6.38
N GLY A 185 -19.78 24.10 6.21
CA GLY A 185 -19.72 24.82 4.92
C GLY A 185 -18.62 24.36 3.95
N GLN A 186 -18.08 23.15 4.15
CA GLN A 186 -17.07 22.52 3.34
C GLN A 186 -17.73 21.66 2.26
N HIS A 187 -17.86 22.25 1.08
CA HIS A 187 -18.37 21.57 -0.10
C HIS A 187 -17.50 21.89 -1.33
N LEU A 188 -17.70 21.12 -2.38
CA LEU A 188 -17.14 21.36 -3.70
C LEU A 188 -18.28 21.49 -4.70
N GLU A 189 -18.40 22.65 -5.35
CA GLU A 189 -19.24 22.79 -6.54
C GLU A 189 -18.49 22.25 -7.76
N ILE A 190 -19.16 21.35 -8.48
CA ILE A 190 -18.67 20.78 -9.73
C ILE A 190 -19.65 21.18 -10.82
N ASN A 191 -19.14 21.92 -11.79
CA ASN A 191 -19.88 22.34 -12.97
C ASN A 191 -18.91 22.50 -14.17
N PRO A 192 -19.40 22.57 -15.42
CA PRO A 192 -18.54 22.71 -16.60
C PRO A 192 -17.56 23.90 -16.58
N SER A 193 -17.90 24.98 -15.86
CA SER A 193 -17.08 26.19 -15.71
C SER A 193 -16.16 26.20 -14.49
N SER A 194 -16.24 25.20 -13.61
CA SER A 194 -15.45 25.15 -12.38
C SER A 194 -13.96 24.99 -12.69
N ASN A 195 -13.08 25.61 -11.90
CA ASN A 195 -11.63 25.50 -12.11
C ASN A 195 -11.13 24.11 -11.65
N ILE A 196 -10.24 23.50 -12.44
CA ILE A 196 -9.51 22.29 -12.01
C ILE A 196 -8.28 22.71 -11.21
N ILE A 197 -8.05 22.04 -10.09
CA ILE A 197 -6.80 22.16 -9.33
C ILE A 197 -5.85 21.04 -9.75
N LYS A 198 -4.57 21.35 -9.91
CA LYS A 198 -3.55 20.34 -10.23
C LYS A 198 -3.39 19.35 -9.06
N ILE A 199 -3.66 18.09 -9.32
CA ILE A 199 -3.42 16.96 -8.40
C ILE A 199 -2.46 15.94 -9.04
N ASP A 200 -2.04 14.95 -8.25
CA ASP A 200 -1.20 13.87 -8.75
C ASP A 200 -1.92 13.06 -9.82
N LYS A 201 -1.26 12.88 -10.97
CA LYS A 201 -1.79 12.16 -12.13
C LYS A 201 -2.24 10.74 -11.76
N GLN A 202 -1.56 10.08 -10.82
CA GLN A 202 -1.94 8.74 -10.40
C GLN A 202 -3.37 8.66 -9.84
N TYR A 203 -3.88 9.74 -9.21
CA TYR A 203 -5.24 9.77 -8.68
C TYR A 203 -6.28 9.95 -9.79
N ILE A 204 -5.93 10.74 -10.80
CA ILE A 204 -6.75 10.96 -12.00
C ILE A 204 -6.87 9.64 -12.77
N ASP A 205 -5.74 9.01 -13.10
CA ASP A 205 -5.70 7.75 -13.86
C ASP A 205 -6.48 6.64 -13.12
N THR A 206 -6.30 6.53 -11.79
CA THR A 206 -7.05 5.55 -10.97
C THR A 206 -8.55 5.86 -10.96
N PHE A 207 -8.94 7.13 -10.88
CA PHE A 207 -10.35 7.52 -10.93
C PHE A 207 -10.97 7.16 -12.28
N GLN A 208 -10.32 7.50 -13.38
CA GLN A 208 -10.79 7.22 -14.74
C GLN A 208 -11.04 5.72 -14.93
N GLU A 209 -10.12 4.87 -14.47
CA GLU A 209 -10.28 3.41 -14.51
C GLU A 209 -11.49 2.96 -13.68
N CYS A 210 -11.57 3.40 -12.42
CA CYS A 210 -12.68 3.03 -11.53
C CYS A 210 -14.03 3.50 -12.09
N TYR A 211 -14.07 4.71 -12.64
CA TYR A 211 -15.25 5.34 -13.18
C TYR A 211 -15.76 4.61 -14.43
N LYS A 212 -14.85 4.30 -15.36
CA LYS A 212 -15.16 3.45 -16.51
C LYS A 212 -15.77 2.11 -16.09
N ILE A 213 -15.16 1.43 -15.10
CA ILE A 213 -15.68 0.16 -14.57
C ILE A 213 -17.09 0.33 -13.97
N GLN A 214 -17.35 1.42 -13.23
CA GLN A 214 -18.68 1.67 -12.67
C GLN A 214 -19.72 1.97 -13.76
N LYS A 215 -19.36 2.77 -14.77
CA LYS A 215 -20.23 3.06 -15.92
C LYS A 215 -20.59 1.80 -16.69
N GLU A 216 -19.62 0.93 -16.94
CA GLU A 216 -19.85 -0.37 -17.59
C GLU A 216 -20.78 -1.27 -16.76
N LYS A 217 -20.62 -1.31 -15.43
CA LYS A 217 -21.50 -2.08 -14.54
C LYS A 217 -22.93 -1.54 -14.54
N LEU A 218 -23.09 -0.21 -14.54
CA LEU A 218 -24.38 0.47 -14.59
C LEU A 218 -25.11 0.18 -15.90
N VAL A 219 -24.44 0.36 -17.05
CA VAL A 219 -25.01 0.10 -18.39
C VAL A 219 -25.46 -1.35 -18.52
N ASN A 220 -24.64 -2.28 -18.02
CA ASN A 220 -24.94 -3.71 -18.04
C ASN A 220 -25.88 -4.17 -16.91
N LYS A 221 -26.42 -3.27 -16.09
CA LYS A 221 -27.30 -3.55 -14.94
C LYS A 221 -26.75 -4.66 -14.02
N ARG A 222 -25.44 -4.67 -13.78
CA ARG A 222 -24.80 -5.69 -12.95
C ARG A 222 -25.10 -5.43 -11.46
N ASP A 223 -25.45 -6.47 -10.72
CA ASP A 223 -25.63 -6.42 -9.24
C ASP A 223 -24.39 -5.93 -8.48
N SER A 224 -23.22 -5.96 -9.13
CA SER A 224 -21.96 -5.47 -8.58
C SER A 224 -21.74 -3.95 -8.73
N PHE A 225 -22.66 -3.22 -9.37
CA PHE A 225 -22.61 -1.77 -9.47
C PHE A 225 -22.74 -1.12 -8.09
N ALA A 226 -21.81 -0.23 -7.73
CA ALA A 226 -21.79 0.48 -6.45
C ALA A 226 -21.99 -0.39 -5.17
N GLN A 227 -21.76 -1.72 -5.28
CA GLN A 227 -22.01 -2.66 -4.19
C GLN A 227 -21.14 -2.37 -2.96
N GLY A 228 -19.94 -1.83 -3.20
CA GLY A 228 -18.90 -1.64 -2.22
C GLY A 228 -18.13 -2.92 -1.91
N ARG A 229 -17.25 -2.88 -0.91
CA ARG A 229 -16.51 -4.07 -0.47
C ARG A 229 -17.17 -4.67 0.77
N ARG A 230 -17.29 -5.99 0.83
CA ARG A 230 -17.72 -6.69 2.05
C ARG A 230 -16.61 -6.64 3.11
N PHE A 231 -16.97 -6.48 4.38
CA PHE A 231 -16.04 -6.47 5.50
C PHE A 231 -15.09 -7.67 5.50
N SER A 232 -15.59 -8.89 5.27
CA SER A 232 -14.77 -10.11 5.22
C SER A 232 -13.70 -10.08 4.12
N SER A 233 -13.99 -9.46 2.98
CA SER A 233 -12.99 -9.25 1.92
C SER A 233 -11.92 -8.24 2.35
N VAL A 234 -12.33 -7.12 2.95
CA VAL A 234 -11.39 -6.10 3.47
C VAL A 234 -10.49 -6.69 4.54
N ARG A 235 -11.05 -7.46 5.47
CA ARG A 235 -10.32 -8.14 6.54
C ARG A 235 -9.32 -9.16 5.98
N ARG A 236 -9.72 -10.01 5.02
CA ARG A 236 -8.78 -10.95 4.38
C ARG A 236 -7.63 -10.23 3.67
N SER A 237 -7.91 -9.11 3.00
CA SER A 237 -6.84 -8.29 2.40
C SER A 237 -5.90 -7.75 3.47
N LEU A 238 -6.42 -7.30 4.62
CA LEU A 238 -5.59 -6.83 5.74
C LEU A 238 -4.68 -7.95 6.26
N GLU A 239 -5.23 -9.13 6.51
CA GLU A 239 -4.49 -10.30 6.98
C GLU A 239 -3.33 -10.66 6.03
N TYR A 240 -3.61 -10.69 4.73
CA TYR A 240 -2.60 -10.89 3.70
C TYR A 240 -1.51 -9.81 3.74
N ASN A 241 -1.88 -8.53 3.83
CA ASN A 241 -0.91 -7.43 3.87
C ASN A 241 -0.07 -7.43 5.15
N ILE A 242 -0.62 -7.87 6.29
CA ILE A 242 0.15 -8.07 7.53
C ILE A 242 1.22 -9.14 7.32
N GLN A 243 0.88 -10.26 6.70
CA GLN A 243 1.83 -11.34 6.40
C GLN A 243 2.93 -10.86 5.44
N LYS A 244 2.56 -10.16 4.36
CA LYS A 244 3.53 -9.58 3.41
C LYS A 244 4.43 -8.54 4.06
N TYR A 245 3.89 -7.69 4.93
CA TYR A 245 4.69 -6.72 5.69
C TYR A 245 5.73 -7.41 6.58
N GLN A 246 5.35 -8.49 7.27
CA GLN A 246 6.26 -9.28 8.09
C GLN A 246 7.35 -9.98 7.25
N GLN A 247 6.98 -10.51 6.08
CA GLN A 247 7.92 -11.09 5.12
C GLN A 247 8.97 -10.06 4.69
N LEU A 248 8.56 -8.84 4.32
CA LEU A 248 9.48 -7.78 3.91
C LEU A 248 10.43 -7.35 5.02
N ILE A 249 9.93 -7.15 6.25
CA ILE A 249 10.77 -6.84 7.42
C ILE A 249 11.82 -7.94 7.61
N SER A 250 11.38 -9.19 7.59
CA SER A 250 12.26 -10.34 7.82
C SER A 250 13.35 -10.45 6.75
N LEU A 251 13.01 -10.22 5.47
CA LEU A 251 13.96 -10.24 4.36
C LEU A 251 14.95 -9.06 4.42
N ARG A 252 14.48 -7.85 4.72
CA ARG A 252 15.33 -6.67 4.93
C ARG A 252 16.33 -6.93 6.05
N ASP A 253 15.85 -7.45 7.19
CA ASP A 253 16.69 -7.71 8.35
C ASP A 253 17.72 -8.81 8.09
N PHE A 254 17.35 -9.82 7.29
CA PHE A 254 18.31 -10.81 6.79
C PHE A 254 19.45 -10.15 6.01
N PHE A 255 19.16 -9.26 5.06
CA PHE A 255 20.21 -8.56 4.33
C PHE A 255 21.02 -7.59 5.20
N ILE A 256 20.41 -6.95 6.20
CA ILE A 256 21.13 -6.15 7.20
C ILE A 256 22.14 -7.02 7.96
N ARG A 257 21.72 -8.20 8.45
CA ARG A 257 22.62 -9.12 9.18
C ARG A 257 23.72 -9.67 8.28
N LEU A 258 23.39 -10.03 7.03
CA LEU A 258 24.35 -10.46 6.03
C LEU A 258 25.41 -9.38 5.74
N LYS A 259 24.98 -8.13 5.55
CA LYS A 259 25.86 -6.97 5.38
C LYS A 259 26.74 -6.75 6.61
N LYS A 260 26.20 -6.87 7.83
CA LYS A 260 26.97 -6.75 9.08
C LYS A 260 28.05 -7.82 9.21
N LYS A 261 27.84 -9.06 8.77
CA LYS A 261 28.91 -10.08 8.74
C LYS A 261 30.03 -9.75 7.76
N SER A 262 29.79 -8.84 6.82
CA SER A 262 30.79 -8.26 5.94
C SER A 262 31.41 -6.95 6.45
N SER A 263 31.21 -6.55 7.72
CA SER A 263 31.66 -5.23 8.22
C SER A 263 33.19 -5.07 8.36
N GLY A 264 33.99 -6.14 8.30
CA GLY A 264 35.46 -6.07 8.29
C GLY A 264 36.10 -5.90 6.90
N TRP A 265 35.46 -5.18 5.98
CA TRP A 265 35.82 -5.17 4.54
C TRP A 265 36.55 -3.92 4.05
N TYR A 266 36.62 -2.84 4.85
CA TYR A 266 37.11 -1.54 4.37
C TYR A 266 38.33 -1.08 5.15
N THR A 267 39.49 -1.21 4.53
CA THR A 267 40.57 -0.23 4.64
C THR A 267 40.32 0.87 3.59
N LYS A 268 40.79 2.11 3.83
CA LYS A 268 40.36 3.35 3.14
C LYS A 268 40.45 3.37 1.60
N ASN A 269 41.02 2.37 0.93
CA ASN A 269 41.39 2.43 -0.51
C ASN A 269 40.72 1.38 -1.44
N HIS A 270 39.66 0.68 -1.03
CA HIS A 270 38.99 -0.33 -1.88
C HIS A 270 37.53 -0.02 -2.24
N SER A 271 37.15 -0.32 -3.50
CA SER A 271 35.80 -0.12 -4.05
C SER A 271 34.72 -0.91 -3.30
N ASN A 272 33.71 -0.22 -2.75
CA ASN A 272 32.57 -0.82 -2.02
C ASN A 272 31.35 -1.17 -2.91
N ARG A 273 31.54 -1.72 -4.12
CA ARG A 273 30.35 -2.04 -4.96
C ARG A 273 29.37 -3.08 -4.36
N LYS A 274 29.85 -4.08 -3.62
CA LYS A 274 29.05 -5.19 -3.06
C LYS A 274 28.22 -4.71 -1.89
N GLY A 275 28.84 -3.96 -0.98
CA GLY A 275 28.11 -3.32 0.11
C GLY A 275 27.12 -2.29 -0.41
N LYS A 276 27.46 -1.53 -1.48
CA LYS A 276 26.50 -0.64 -2.16
C LYS A 276 25.30 -1.41 -2.72
N ALA A 277 25.50 -2.48 -3.50
CA ALA A 277 24.42 -3.29 -4.06
C ALA A 277 23.48 -3.86 -2.97
N ILE A 278 24.04 -4.46 -1.90
CA ILE A 278 23.22 -4.96 -0.78
C ILE A 278 22.50 -3.80 -0.07
N SER A 279 23.11 -2.61 0.04
CA SER A 279 22.46 -1.43 0.62
C SER A 279 21.30 -0.94 -0.24
N SER A 280 21.42 -0.98 -1.58
CA SER A 280 20.34 -0.64 -2.49
C SER A 280 19.13 -1.56 -2.28
N VAL A 281 19.36 -2.86 -2.09
CA VAL A 281 18.29 -3.83 -1.77
C VAL A 281 17.65 -3.52 -0.42
N ILE A 282 18.45 -3.28 0.63
CA ILE A 282 17.93 -2.92 1.96
C ILE A 282 17.07 -1.65 1.88
N ASN A 283 17.55 -0.62 1.18
CA ASN A 283 16.84 0.64 1.01
C ASN A 283 15.55 0.46 0.20
N TYR A 284 15.59 -0.34 -0.87
CA TYR A 284 14.40 -0.66 -1.65
C TYR A 284 13.33 -1.36 -0.80
N LEU A 285 13.71 -2.39 -0.03
CA LEU A 285 12.79 -3.08 0.86
C LEU A 285 12.26 -2.16 1.97
N GLN A 286 13.09 -1.24 2.47
CA GLN A 286 12.66 -0.21 3.42
C GLN A 286 11.61 0.72 2.79
N THR A 287 11.84 1.21 1.57
CA THR A 287 10.87 2.01 0.82
C THR A 287 9.56 1.26 0.61
N CYS A 288 9.62 -0.04 0.31
CA CYS A 288 8.42 -0.88 0.16
C CYS A 288 7.62 -0.95 1.47
N ILE A 289 8.30 -1.18 2.60
CA ILE A 289 7.72 -1.21 3.94
C ILE A 289 7.06 0.14 4.28
N ASP A 290 7.78 1.24 4.09
CA ASP A 290 7.31 2.58 4.49
C ASP A 290 6.09 3.04 3.68
N ASN A 291 5.97 2.58 2.43
CA ASN A 291 4.90 2.93 1.50
C ASN A 291 3.82 1.86 1.36
N TYR A 292 3.88 0.77 2.12
CA TYR A 292 2.94 -0.37 2.02
C TYR A 292 2.83 -0.96 0.60
N TYR A 293 3.96 -0.96 -0.11
CA TYR A 293 4.13 -1.60 -1.40
C TYR A 293 4.65 -3.02 -1.17
N PHE A 294 4.00 -4.01 -1.78
CA PHE A 294 4.31 -5.43 -1.59
C PHE A 294 4.69 -6.05 -2.94
N PRO A 295 6.00 -6.19 -3.25
CA PRO A 295 6.46 -6.82 -4.47
C PRO A 295 5.91 -8.25 -4.61
N SER A 296 5.85 -8.74 -5.84
CA SER A 296 5.40 -10.12 -6.07
C SER A 296 6.39 -11.12 -5.45
N GLN A 297 5.93 -12.35 -5.22
CA GLN A 297 6.83 -13.40 -4.71
C GLN A 297 7.99 -13.66 -5.67
N TYR A 298 7.73 -13.60 -6.98
CA TYR A 298 8.75 -13.71 -8.03
C TYR A 298 9.82 -12.62 -7.90
N ASP A 299 9.40 -11.37 -7.70
CA ASP A 299 10.29 -10.22 -7.53
C ASP A 299 11.21 -10.38 -6.31
N LEU A 300 10.64 -10.81 -5.18
CA LEU A 300 11.41 -11.07 -3.96
C LEU A 300 12.43 -12.20 -4.17
N GLU A 301 12.07 -13.23 -4.93
CA GLU A 301 12.98 -14.32 -5.29
C GLU A 301 14.11 -13.85 -6.21
N CYS A 302 13.81 -13.02 -7.21
CA CYS A 302 14.82 -12.41 -8.09
C CYS A 302 15.81 -11.56 -7.28
N ILE A 303 15.30 -10.68 -6.41
CA ILE A 303 16.12 -9.86 -5.51
C ILE A 303 16.98 -10.75 -4.61
N PHE A 304 16.39 -11.80 -4.02
CA PHE A 304 17.10 -12.71 -3.14
C PHE A 304 18.23 -13.45 -3.83
N ARG A 305 17.94 -14.11 -4.96
CA ARG A 305 18.92 -14.88 -5.74
C ARG A 305 20.01 -13.99 -6.32
N GLY A 306 19.65 -12.81 -6.84
CA GLY A 306 20.60 -11.82 -7.33
C GLY A 306 21.54 -11.34 -6.24
N THR A 307 21.00 -11.00 -5.06
CA THR A 307 21.80 -10.54 -3.92
C THR A 307 22.74 -11.63 -3.39
N LEU A 308 22.29 -12.88 -3.32
CA LEU A 308 23.15 -14.00 -2.95
C LEU A 308 24.24 -14.27 -4.00
N THR A 309 23.95 -14.12 -5.29
CA THR A 309 24.97 -14.21 -6.35
C THR A 309 26.05 -13.15 -6.17
N VAL A 310 25.65 -11.91 -5.86
CA VAL A 310 26.58 -10.81 -5.52
C VAL A 310 27.45 -11.17 -4.30
N CYS A 311 26.96 -11.96 -3.35
CA CYS A 311 27.76 -12.45 -2.23
C CYS A 311 28.94 -13.33 -2.70
N ALA A 312 28.80 -14.11 -3.78
CA ALA A 312 29.85 -14.97 -4.32
C ALA A 312 30.93 -14.24 -5.14
N VAL A 313 30.67 -13.01 -5.62
CA VAL A 313 31.61 -12.25 -6.47
C VAL A 313 32.96 -12.00 -5.79
N VAL A 314 34.07 -12.38 -6.45
CA VAL A 314 35.44 -12.28 -5.92
C VAL A 314 36.10 -10.97 -6.35
N ARG A 315 36.90 -10.36 -5.47
CA ARG A 315 37.52 -9.03 -5.68
C ARG A 315 39.01 -9.05 -5.44
N GLY A 316 39.76 -8.30 -6.24
CA GLY A 316 41.18 -8.02 -6.03
C GLY A 316 42.08 -9.27 -6.00
N LYS A 317 41.60 -10.41 -6.51
CA LYS A 317 42.35 -11.65 -6.63
C LYS A 317 42.42 -12.06 -8.08
N ASN A 318 43.59 -12.54 -8.48
CA ASN A 318 43.81 -13.11 -9.80
C ASN A 318 42.93 -14.36 -9.95
N LEU A 319 42.53 -14.62 -11.19
CA LEU A 319 41.87 -15.85 -11.56
C LEU A 319 42.84 -17.02 -11.27
N PRO A 320 42.40 -18.10 -10.59
CA PRO A 320 43.20 -19.31 -10.47
C PRO A 320 43.60 -19.87 -11.85
N ASN A 321 44.81 -20.44 -11.98
CA ASN A 321 45.34 -20.97 -13.24
C ASN A 321 44.48 -22.10 -13.84
N GLN A 322 43.87 -22.92 -12.97
CA GLN A 322 42.79 -23.82 -13.32
C GLN A 322 41.57 -23.34 -12.55
N LEU A 323 40.44 -23.05 -13.19
CA LEU A 323 39.25 -22.58 -12.48
C LEU A 323 38.26 -23.73 -12.30
N SER A 324 37.93 -24.04 -11.06
CA SER A 324 36.88 -24.99 -10.70
C SER A 324 36.15 -24.50 -9.45
N LYS A 325 34.98 -25.11 -9.18
CA LYS A 325 34.28 -24.89 -7.92
C LYS A 325 35.17 -25.26 -6.72
N ASP A 326 36.15 -26.15 -6.87
CA ASP A 326 37.06 -26.63 -5.82
C ASP A 326 38.27 -25.73 -5.55
N ASN A 327 38.56 -24.74 -6.40
CA ASN A 327 39.65 -23.78 -6.18
C ASN A 327 39.26 -22.28 -6.18
N ILE A 328 37.99 -21.95 -6.46
CA ILE A 328 37.48 -20.57 -6.31
C ILE A 328 37.50 -20.09 -4.84
N THR A 329 37.90 -18.83 -4.63
CA THR A 329 37.97 -18.21 -3.30
C THR A 329 36.59 -18.00 -2.68
N MET A 330 36.37 -18.54 -1.48
CA MET A 330 35.21 -18.20 -0.65
C MET A 330 35.29 -16.76 -0.16
N THR A 331 34.28 -15.95 -0.47
CA THR A 331 34.20 -14.58 0.03
C THR A 331 33.70 -14.58 1.48
N LYS A 332 34.10 -13.58 2.28
CA LYS A 332 33.56 -13.44 3.65
C LYS A 332 32.04 -13.23 3.68
N THR A 333 31.43 -12.67 2.62
CA THR A 333 29.97 -12.48 2.52
C THR A 333 29.29 -13.82 2.32
N ALA A 334 29.83 -14.65 1.42
CA ALA A 334 29.35 -16.02 1.23
C ALA A 334 29.54 -16.86 2.51
N LYS A 335 30.65 -16.67 3.23
CA LYS A 335 30.87 -17.29 4.54
C LYS A 335 29.85 -16.82 5.58
N GLY A 336 29.49 -15.54 5.56
CA GLY A 336 28.50 -14.94 6.47
C GLY A 336 27.12 -15.60 6.40
N ILE A 337 26.71 -16.11 5.24
CA ILE A 337 25.43 -16.83 5.07
C ILE A 337 25.31 -18.00 6.04
N PHE A 338 26.40 -18.69 6.34
CA PHE A 338 26.41 -19.85 7.23
C PHE A 338 26.50 -19.49 8.73
N SER A 339 26.42 -18.21 9.09
CA SER A 339 26.42 -17.78 10.48
C SER A 339 25.02 -17.88 11.09
N PHE A 340 24.92 -18.34 12.35
CA PHE A 340 23.67 -18.37 13.11
C PHE A 340 22.98 -17.01 13.22
N ASP A 341 23.76 -15.91 13.25
CA ASP A 341 23.20 -14.56 13.31
C ASP A 341 22.52 -14.15 11.99
N VAL A 342 22.91 -14.73 10.86
CA VAL A 342 22.30 -14.43 9.55
C VAL A 342 21.15 -15.39 9.28
N VAL A 343 21.43 -16.69 9.43
CA VAL A 343 20.48 -17.79 9.24
C VAL A 343 20.35 -18.57 10.55
N PRO A 344 19.32 -18.33 11.37
CA PRO A 344 19.10 -19.09 12.59
C PRO A 344 18.61 -20.51 12.30
N ASN A 345 18.55 -21.35 13.34
CA ASN A 345 18.01 -22.72 13.21
C ASN A 345 16.53 -22.73 12.86
N ASN A 346 15.76 -21.79 13.40
CA ASN A 346 14.36 -21.64 13.04
C ASN A 346 14.21 -20.91 11.71
N LYS A 347 13.09 -21.16 11.01
CA LYS A 347 12.74 -20.43 9.80
C LYS A 347 12.46 -18.96 10.10
N LEU A 348 13.03 -18.08 9.29
CA LEU A 348 12.71 -16.66 9.25
C LEU A 348 11.38 -16.46 8.52
N ALA A 349 10.64 -15.41 8.86
CA ALA A 349 9.29 -15.19 8.32
C ALA A 349 9.27 -14.96 6.79
N PHE A 350 10.41 -14.59 6.18
CA PHE A 350 10.48 -14.47 4.72
C PHE A 350 10.65 -15.79 3.98
N GLU A 351 11.01 -16.88 4.67
CA GLU A 351 11.34 -18.18 4.09
C GLU A 351 10.08 -18.95 3.66
N ILE A 352 9.32 -18.36 2.76
CA ILE A 352 8.19 -18.99 2.06
C ILE A 352 8.60 -19.26 0.61
N ASP A 353 8.07 -20.36 0.05
CA ASP A 353 8.30 -20.78 -1.34
C ASP A 353 9.78 -20.83 -1.74
N GLY A 354 10.18 -20.18 -2.84
CA GLY A 354 11.55 -20.23 -3.38
C GLY A 354 12.63 -19.51 -2.56
N LEU A 355 12.28 -18.96 -1.38
CA LEU A 355 13.19 -18.24 -0.48
C LEU A 355 13.78 -19.10 0.65
N SER A 356 13.55 -20.42 0.67
CA SER A 356 14.02 -21.30 1.74
C SER A 356 15.54 -21.31 1.92
N LEU A 357 15.97 -21.25 3.18
CA LEU A 357 17.36 -21.39 3.62
C LEU A 357 17.66 -22.76 4.26
N ASP A 358 16.80 -23.77 4.10
CA ASP A 358 17.02 -25.10 4.69
C ASP A 358 18.33 -25.72 4.20
N TRP A 359 18.70 -25.48 2.94
CA TRP A 359 19.99 -25.89 2.38
C TRP A 359 21.20 -25.27 3.10
N VAL A 360 21.06 -24.06 3.65
CA VAL A 360 22.11 -23.43 4.49
C VAL A 360 22.20 -24.18 5.81
N ARG A 361 21.06 -24.49 6.44
CA ARG A 361 21.01 -25.19 7.72
C ARG A 361 21.65 -26.57 7.62
N GLU A 362 21.34 -27.32 6.56
CA GLU A 362 21.95 -28.61 6.28
C GLU A 362 23.45 -28.49 5.97
N ALA A 363 23.85 -27.56 5.12
CA ALA A 363 25.25 -27.35 4.78
C ALA A 363 26.12 -27.00 6.00
N ARG A 364 25.58 -26.30 7.01
CA ARG A 364 26.33 -26.00 8.25
C ARG A 364 26.76 -27.24 9.02
N LYS A 365 26.06 -28.37 8.87
CA LYS A 365 26.42 -29.66 9.48
C LYS A 365 27.66 -30.28 8.83
N ILE A 366 28.03 -29.81 7.63
CA ILE A 366 29.22 -30.26 6.91
C ILE A 366 30.47 -29.58 7.53
N GLY A 367 31.53 -30.35 7.80
CA GLY A 367 32.67 -29.87 8.60
C GLY A 367 33.45 -28.70 8.01
N SER A 368 33.82 -28.76 6.72
CA SER A 368 34.73 -27.76 6.13
C SER A 368 33.99 -26.56 5.53
N ASP A 369 34.57 -25.36 5.69
CA ASP A 369 34.10 -24.14 5.00
C ASP A 369 34.10 -24.32 3.47
N ARG A 370 35.01 -25.14 2.95
CA ARG A 370 35.09 -25.44 1.53
C ARG A 370 33.86 -26.17 1.05
N SER A 371 33.47 -27.24 1.74
CA SER A 371 32.28 -28.03 1.42
C SER A 371 31.00 -27.19 1.55
N LYS A 372 30.91 -26.32 2.56
CA LYS A 372 29.81 -25.34 2.68
C LYS A 372 29.74 -24.43 1.46
N TYR A 373 30.88 -23.91 1.02
CA TYR A 373 30.93 -23.04 -0.15
C TYR A 373 30.55 -23.78 -1.44
N MET A 374 30.93 -25.05 -1.59
CA MET A 374 30.48 -25.88 -2.73
C MET A 374 28.96 -26.00 -2.79
N VAL A 375 28.31 -26.26 -1.65
CA VAL A 375 26.84 -26.29 -1.59
C VAL A 375 26.24 -24.95 -1.99
N PHE A 376 26.84 -23.84 -1.54
CA PHE A 376 26.38 -22.51 -1.93
C PHE A 376 26.51 -22.27 -3.45
N LEU A 377 27.65 -22.59 -4.06
CA LEU A 377 27.86 -22.40 -5.49
C LEU A 377 26.92 -23.28 -6.33
N ASN A 378 26.70 -24.53 -5.92
CA ASN A 378 25.73 -25.41 -6.58
C ASN A 378 24.30 -24.87 -6.46
N LYS A 379 23.97 -24.23 -5.33
CA LYS A 379 22.66 -23.59 -5.17
C LYS A 379 22.48 -22.40 -6.12
N LEU A 380 23.53 -21.57 -6.29
CA LEU A 380 23.52 -20.46 -7.24
C LEU A 380 23.38 -20.94 -8.69
N GLU A 381 24.09 -22.01 -9.04
CA GLU A 381 24.00 -22.63 -10.37
C GLU A 381 22.60 -23.19 -10.64
N GLY A 382 21.99 -23.87 -9.66
CA GLY A 382 20.61 -24.35 -9.78
C GLY A 382 19.56 -23.23 -9.90
N TRP A 383 19.89 -21.99 -9.53
CA TRP A 383 19.01 -20.83 -9.69
C TRP A 383 19.19 -20.10 -11.01
N ASN A 384 20.37 -20.20 -11.63
CA ASN A 384 20.70 -19.49 -12.85
C ASN A 384 21.48 -20.41 -13.79
N PRO A 385 20.86 -20.90 -14.88
CA PRO A 385 21.53 -21.74 -15.87
C PRO A 385 22.79 -21.10 -16.48
N ASP A 386 22.85 -19.77 -16.54
CA ASP A 386 23.99 -19.01 -17.06
C ASP A 386 25.07 -18.73 -16.00
N PHE A 387 24.88 -19.22 -14.77
CA PHE A 387 25.85 -19.11 -13.70
C PHE A 387 27.17 -19.77 -14.11
N ASN A 388 28.25 -19.02 -13.99
CA ASN A 388 29.57 -19.55 -14.25
C ASN A 388 30.55 -18.97 -13.23
N VAL A 389 31.31 -19.85 -12.58
CA VAL A 389 32.32 -19.46 -11.59
C VAL A 389 33.36 -18.49 -12.15
N SER A 390 33.64 -18.52 -13.47
CA SER A 390 34.55 -17.57 -14.12
C SER A 390 33.99 -16.16 -14.13
N LYS A 391 32.69 -16.01 -14.35
CA LYS A 391 31.99 -14.72 -14.36
C LYS A 391 32.05 -14.04 -12.99
N LEU A 392 32.23 -14.78 -11.89
CA LEU A 392 32.46 -14.21 -10.55
C LEU A 392 33.79 -13.43 -10.44
N TYR A 393 34.73 -13.65 -11.37
CA TYR A 393 36.02 -12.94 -11.49
C TYR A 393 36.09 -12.00 -12.69
N THR A 394 35.50 -12.35 -13.83
CA THR A 394 35.72 -11.62 -15.10
C THR A 394 34.54 -10.74 -15.51
N ASN A 395 33.31 -11.07 -15.09
CA ASN A 395 32.09 -10.37 -15.50
C ASN A 395 31.23 -9.96 -14.29
N LYS A 396 31.87 -9.25 -13.36
CA LYS A 396 31.26 -8.87 -12.08
C LYS A 396 30.14 -7.85 -12.25
N GLU A 397 30.27 -6.97 -13.24
CA GLU A 397 29.30 -5.91 -13.52
C GLU A 397 27.93 -6.48 -13.90
N ASN A 398 27.88 -7.57 -14.68
CA ASN A 398 26.61 -8.22 -14.99
C ASN A 398 25.88 -8.72 -13.74
N TYR A 399 26.58 -9.24 -12.73
CA TYR A 399 25.92 -9.67 -11.49
C TYR A 399 25.45 -8.51 -10.61
N TYR A 400 26.12 -7.35 -10.64
CA TYR A 400 25.59 -6.15 -9.99
C TYR A 400 24.37 -5.61 -10.74
N LYS A 401 24.43 -5.60 -12.08
CA LYS A 401 23.33 -5.17 -12.95
C LYS A 401 22.07 -6.03 -12.75
N LEU A 402 22.21 -7.34 -12.57
CA LEU A 402 21.07 -8.22 -12.27
C LEU A 402 20.32 -7.81 -11.00
N VAL A 403 21.02 -7.29 -9.97
CA VAL A 403 20.36 -6.79 -8.76
C VAL A 403 19.66 -5.47 -9.03
N GLU A 404 20.28 -4.58 -9.80
CA GLU A 404 19.67 -3.31 -10.20
C GLU A 404 18.42 -3.53 -11.08
N GLU A 405 18.49 -4.45 -12.04
CA GLU A 405 17.37 -4.88 -12.89
C GLU A 405 16.26 -5.56 -12.08
N ALA A 406 16.61 -6.42 -11.12
CA ALA A 406 15.62 -7.02 -10.23
C ALA A 406 14.88 -5.95 -9.40
N ILE A 407 15.58 -4.94 -8.88
CA ILE A 407 14.93 -3.83 -8.17
C ILE A 407 14.07 -3.00 -9.13
N ALA A 408 14.59 -2.63 -10.30
CA ALA A 408 13.91 -1.76 -11.25
C ALA A 408 12.64 -2.40 -11.85
N SER A 409 12.68 -3.72 -12.11
CA SER A 409 11.50 -4.47 -12.57
C SER A 409 10.43 -4.66 -11.49
N SER A 410 10.79 -4.44 -10.22
CA SER A 410 9.90 -4.57 -9.06
C SER A 410 9.35 -3.22 -8.57
N GLN A 411 9.49 -2.14 -9.35
CA GLN A 411 8.93 -0.81 -9.08
C GLN A 411 7.77 -0.58 -10.04
#